data_AF-A0A848U551-F1
#
_entry.id   AF-A0A848U551-F1
#
_cell.length_a   1.000
_cell.length_b   1.000
_cell.length_c   1.000
_cell.angle_alpha   90.00
_cell.angle_beta   90.00
_cell.angle_gamma   90.00
#
_symmetry.space_group_name_H-M   'P 1'
#
loop_
_entity.id
_entity.type
_entity.pdbx_description
1 polymer ?
#
loop_
_entity_poly.entity_id
_entity_poly.type
_entity_poly.pdbx_seq_one_letter_code
_entity_poly.pdbx_strand_id
1 'polypeptide(L)' 'MSEAVDKETLRARRAQLSERLAAIRRDIGRGLDRDSSEQAVELENAEVLEEIARVTQVEIDGIDEQLAKLT' A
#
# COMPACT_ATOMS: atom_id res chain seq x y z
N MET A 1 5.10 18.64 -24.23
CA MET A 1 3.90 17.87 -23.86
C MET A 1 4.17 16.71 -22.90
N SER A 2 5.41 16.24 -22.64
CA SER A 2 5.61 15.04 -21.81
C SER A 2 5.51 15.27 -20.30
N GLU A 3 6.06 16.35 -19.74
CA GLU A 3 6.11 16.56 -18.27
C GLU A 3 4.74 16.58 -17.57
N ALA A 4 3.72 17.16 -18.20
CA ALA A 4 2.37 17.20 -17.64
C ALA A 4 1.72 15.80 -17.60
N VAL A 5 1.96 14.99 -18.64
CA VAL A 5 1.46 13.61 -18.75
C VAL A 5 2.19 12.71 -17.74
N ASP A 6 3.49 12.93 -17.53
CA ASP A 6 4.29 12.19 -16.55
C ASP A 6 3.82 12.50 -15.10
N LYS A 7 3.51 13.77 -14.81
CA LYS A 7 2.99 14.21 -13.50
C LYS A 7 1.59 13.64 -13.20
N GLU A 8 0.71 13.63 -14.19
CA GLU A 8 -0.65 13.08 -14.02
C GLU A 8 -0.61 11.56 -13.83
N THR A 9 0.27 10.86 -14.56
CA THR A 9 0.47 9.41 -14.43
C THR A 9 0.98 9.04 -13.04
N LEU A 10 1.97 9.77 -12.52
CA LEU A 10 2.49 9.57 -11.17
C LEU A 10 1.40 9.81 -10.10
N ARG A 11 0.57 10.84 -10.26
CA ARG A 11 -0.56 11.12 -9.36
C ARG A 11 -1.61 10.00 -9.37
N ALA A 12 -1.96 9.50 -10.55
CA ALA A 12 -2.91 8.40 -10.70
C ALA A 12 -2.40 7.13 -9.99
N ARG A 13 -1.11 6.80 -10.20
CA ARG A 13 -0.49 5.65 -9.56
C ARG A 13 -0.40 5.80 -8.04
N ARG A 14 -0.03 6.99 -7.55
CA ARG A 14 -0.05 7.31 -6.11
C ARG A 14 -1.43 7.09 -5.50
N ALA A 15 -2.48 7.56 -6.17
CA ALA A 15 -3.86 7.42 -5.70
C ALA A 15 -4.27 5.94 -5.60
N GLN A 16 -3.97 5.15 -6.64
CA GLN A 16 -4.23 3.71 -6.66
C GLN A 16 -3.51 2.97 -5.53
N LEU A 17 -2.22 3.25 -5.32
CA LEU A 17 -1.43 2.64 -4.25
C LEU A 17 -1.93 3.05 -2.87
N SER A 18 -2.36 4.31 -2.70
CA SER A 18 -2.93 4.80 -1.45
C SER A 18 -4.24 4.11 -1.10
N GLU A 19 -5.12 3.88 -2.10
CA GLU A 19 -6.37 3.14 -1.92
C GLU A 19 -6.10 1.69 -1.52
N ARG A 20 -5.15 1.03 -2.19
CA ARG A 20 -4.73 -0.33 -1.88
C ARG A 20 -4.14 -0.44 -0.48
N LEU A 21 -3.27 0.48 -0.09
CA LEU A 21 -2.67 0.52 1.24
C LEU A 21 -3.73 0.72 2.33
N ALA A 22 -4.72 1.56 2.08
CA ALA A 22 -5.83 1.75 3.01
C ALA A 22 -6.68 0.48 3.16
N ALA A 23 -6.87 -0.31 2.10
CA ALA A 23 -7.54 -1.60 2.19
C ALA A 23 -6.75 -2.60 3.03
N ILE A 24 -5.45 -2.76 2.76
CA ILE A 24 -4.57 -3.66 3.52
C ILE A 24 -4.57 -3.31 5.01
N ARG A 25 -4.45 -2.02 5.36
CA ARG A 25 -4.48 -1.58 6.77
C ARG A 25 -5.81 -1.88 7.47
N ARG A 26 -6.94 -1.84 6.75
CA ARG A 26 -8.24 -2.24 7.29
C ARG A 26 -8.29 -3.74 7.56
N ASP A 27 -7.73 -4.54 6.66
CA ASP A 27 -7.72 -6.00 6.81
C ASP A 27 -6.86 -6.43 8.00
N ILE A 28 -5.67 -5.84 8.17
CA ILE A 28 -4.82 -6.05 9.36
C ILE A 28 -5.57 -5.64 10.65
N GLY A 29 -6.23 -4.48 10.64
CA GLY A 29 -6.93 -3.95 11.81
C GLY A 29 -8.19 -4.72 12.22
N ARG A 30 -8.67 -5.66 11.38
CA ARG A 30 -9.87 -6.45 11.67
C ARG A 30 -9.64 -7.53 12.75
N GLY A 31 -8.38 -7.84 13.03
CA GLY A 31 -7.97 -8.84 14.03
C GLY A 31 -8.18 -10.28 13.56
N LEU A 32 -7.49 -11.22 14.21
CA LEU A 32 -7.56 -12.65 13.90
C LEU A 32 -8.84 -13.25 14.46
N ASP A 33 -9.46 -14.19 13.73
CA ASP A 33 -10.51 -15.02 14.29
C ASP A 33 -9.95 -15.84 15.47
N ARG A 34 -10.77 -16.08 16.50
CA ARG A 34 -10.37 -16.77 17.73
C ARG A 34 -10.38 -18.29 17.58
N ASP A 35 -10.75 -18.81 16.41
CA ASP A 35 -10.65 -20.24 16.15
C ASP A 35 -9.18 -20.68 16.04
N SER A 36 -8.75 -21.47 17.03
CA SER A 36 -7.36 -21.89 17.20
C SER A 36 -6.81 -22.72 16.04
N SER A 37 -7.67 -23.36 15.23
CA SER A 37 -7.22 -24.11 14.05
C SER A 37 -6.81 -23.21 12.88
N GLU A 38 -7.35 -22.00 12.79
CA GLU A 38 -7.05 -21.06 11.71
C GLU A 38 -6.04 -19.98 12.14
N GLN A 39 -5.85 -19.81 13.46
CA GLN A 39 -4.99 -18.75 14.01
C GLN A 39 -3.56 -18.72 13.48
N ALA A 40 -2.94 -19.88 13.22
CA ALA A 40 -1.58 -19.94 12.67
C ALA A 40 -1.51 -19.39 11.24
N VAL A 41 -2.52 -19.69 10.42
CA VAL A 41 -2.63 -19.19 9.04
C VAL A 41 -2.96 -17.70 9.04
N GLU A 42 -3.85 -17.27 9.94
CA GLU A 42 -4.20 -15.86 10.08
C GLU A 42 -2.99 -15.01 10.53
N LEU A 43 -2.11 -15.54 11.39
CA LEU A 43 -0.86 -14.88 11.76
C LEU A 43 0.09 -14.73 10.57
N GLU A 44 0.30 -15.79 9.79
CA GLU A 44 1.12 -15.74 8.58
C GLU A 44 0.54 -14.72 7.56
N ASN A 45 -0.78 -14.71 7.38
CA ASN A 45 -1.47 -13.73 6.53
C ASN A 45 -1.24 -12.30 7.03
N ALA A 46 -1.32 -12.07 8.35
CA ALA A 46 -1.09 -10.75 8.94
C ALA A 46 0.35 -10.27 8.68
N GLU A 47 1.35 -11.13 8.87
CA GLU A 47 2.77 -10.81 8.58
C GLU A 47 2.98 -10.48 7.10
N VAL A 48 2.36 -11.25 6.20
CA VAL A 48 2.40 -10.98 4.75
C VAL A 48 1.74 -9.64 4.41
N LEU A 49 0.56 -9.35 4.99
CA LEU A 49 -0.14 -8.09 4.77
C LEU A 49 0.65 -6.89 5.29
N GLU A 50 1.32 -7.02 6.44
CA GLU A 50 2.20 -5.99 6.98
C GLU A 50 3.37 -5.69 6.05
N GLU A 51 4.02 -6.72 5.49
CA GLU A 51 5.11 -6.55 4.54
C GLU A 51 4.64 -5.90 3.23
N ILE A 52 3.47 -6.31 2.71
CA ILE A 52 2.87 -5.67 1.54
C ILE A 52 2.56 -4.19 1.84
N ALA A 53 2.04 -3.88 3.03
CA ALA A 53 1.77 -2.50 3.44
C ALA A 53 3.07 -1.66 3.48
N ARG A 54 4.14 -2.22 4.04
CA ARG A 54 5.45 -1.57 4.13
C ARG A 54 6.02 -1.28 2.75
N VAL A 55 6.06 -2.27 1.86
CA VAL A 55 6.58 -2.09 0.49
C VAL A 55 5.72 -1.11 -0.32
N THR A 56 4.39 -1.17 -0.17
CA THR A 56 3.47 -0.23 -0.84
C THR A 56 3.72 1.21 -0.38
N GLN A 57 3.98 1.43 0.92
CA GLN A 57 4.35 2.75 1.44
C GLN A 57 5.66 3.25 0.82
N VAL A 58 6.68 2.40 0.71
CA VAL A 58 7.96 2.77 0.07
C VAL A 58 7.76 3.17 -1.41
N GLU A 59 6.88 2.48 -2.15
CA GLU A 59 6.56 2.86 -3.53
C GLU A 59 5.85 4.23 -3.60
N ILE A 60 4.92 4.49 -2.69
CA ILE A 60 4.26 5.81 -2.58
C ILE A 60 5.29 6.90 -2.30
N ASP A 61 6.20 6.69 -1.35
CA ASP A 61 7.22 7.67 -0.98
C ASP A 61 8.14 7.97 -2.18
N GLY A 62 8.53 6.95 -2.95
CA GLY A 62 9.32 7.11 -4.17
C GLY A 62 8.59 7.87 -5.30
N ILE A 63 7.27 7.74 -5.39
CA ILE A 63 6.43 8.53 -6.32
C ILE A 63 6.32 9.98 -5.82
N ASP A 64 6.19 10.20 -4.51
CA ASP A 64 6.12 11.53 -3.92
C ASP A 64 7.43 12.30 -4.12
N GLU A 65 8.58 11.65 -4.00
CA GLU A 65 9.88 12.23 -4.36
C GLU A 65 9.98 12.63 -5.83
N GLN A 66 9.46 11.80 -6.74
CA GLN A 66 9.45 12.12 -8.18
C GLN A 66 8.54 13.30 -8.48
N LEU A 67 7.35 13.35 -7.87
CA LEU A 67 6.41 14.46 -8.00
C LEU A 67 6.98 15.77 -7.45
N ALA A 68 7.75 15.71 -6.36
CA ALA A 68 8.41 16.87 -5.79
C ALA A 68 9.48 17.46 -6.73
N LYS A 69 10.17 16.61 -7.51
CA LYS A 69 11.15 17.05 -8.52
C LYS A 69 10.51 17.66 -9.79
N LEU A 70 9.23 17.36 -10.04
CA LEU A 70 8.43 17.88 -11.16
C LEU A 70 7.58 19.11 -10.77
N THR A 71 7.87 19.74 -9.64
CA THR A 71 7.15 20.92 -9.12
C THR A 71 8.10 22.10 -9.08
#